data_AF-A0A2V8NGN1-F1
#
_entry.id   AF-A0A2V8NGN1-F1
#
_cell.length_a   1.000
_cell.length_b   1.000
_cell.length_c   1.000
_cell.angle_alpha   90.00
_cell.angle_beta   90.00
_cell.angle_gamma   90.00
#
_symmetry.space_group_name_H-M   'P 1'
#
loop_
_entity.id
_entity.type
_entity.pdbx_description
1 polymer ?
#
loop_
_entity_poly.entity_id
_entity_poly.type
_entity_poly.pdbx_seq_one_letter_code
_entity_poly.pdbx_strand_id
1 'polypeptide(L)'
;MNKFPELPDIAHYFDDPTCLVFDTRKDFRVNIEHIIAETPRERFPGPYGSMENYALQIVLKGAIDSAKERVKRSYKTAIPQYYRGQIQLLLPLCLSNPQRADLALVVERHSTFYLAATCLTLDMAYNNARQIAKPDRDWLQP
;
A
#
# COMPACT_ATOMS: atom_id res chain seq x y z
N MET A 1 -12.32 37.00 20.29
CA MET A 1 -10.87 36.79 20.42
C MET A 1 -10.46 35.78 19.36
N ASN A 2 -10.20 36.21 18.13
CA ASN A 2 -9.56 35.34 17.12
C ASN A 2 -8.06 35.50 17.32
N LYS A 3 -7.42 34.45 17.87
CA LYS A 3 -6.00 34.44 18.25
C LYS A 3 -5.03 34.38 17.06
N PHE A 4 -5.53 34.36 15.83
CA PHE A 4 -4.73 34.26 14.61
C PHE A 4 -5.18 35.29 13.57
N PRO A 5 -4.24 36.03 12.94
CA PRO A 5 -4.54 37.02 11.90
C PRO A 5 -4.97 36.37 10.59
N GLU A 6 -4.52 35.15 10.31
CA GLU A 6 -4.90 34.35 9.14
C GLU A 6 -5.29 32.93 9.58
N LEU A 7 -6.26 32.36 8.86
CA LEU A 7 -6.66 30.97 9.05
C LEU A 7 -5.66 30.06 8.34
N PRO A 8 -5.37 28.86 8.89
CA PRO A 8 -4.51 27.91 8.20
C PRO A 8 -5.15 27.46 6.88
N ASP A 9 -4.31 27.24 5.88
CA ASP A 9 -4.71 26.63 4.61
C ASP A 9 -5.17 25.18 4.81
N ILE A 10 -5.89 24.67 3.80
CA ILE A 10 -6.25 23.25 3.72
C ILE A 10 -4.97 22.42 3.68
N ALA A 11 -4.96 21.28 4.37
CA ALA A 11 -3.83 20.37 4.37
C ALA A 11 -3.45 19.95 2.94
N HIS A 12 -2.19 20.15 2.59
CA HIS A 12 -1.62 19.83 1.29
C HIS A 12 -0.53 18.77 1.46
N TYR A 13 -0.58 17.72 0.64
CA TYR A 13 0.25 16.52 0.85
C TYR A 13 1.15 16.17 -0.35
N PHE A 14 0.94 16.79 -1.52
CA PHE A 14 1.69 16.47 -2.74
C PHE A 14 1.63 17.62 -3.75
N ASP A 15 2.74 17.91 -4.43
CA ASP A 15 2.77 18.92 -5.51
C ASP A 15 2.62 18.29 -6.91
N ASP A 16 3.13 17.07 -7.09
CA ASP A 16 3.06 16.32 -8.34
C ASP A 16 1.91 15.30 -8.31
N PRO A 17 0.79 15.52 -9.01
CA PRO A 17 -0.34 14.59 -9.00
C PRO A 17 0.00 13.23 -9.60
N THR A 18 1.09 13.10 -10.37
CA THR A 18 1.48 11.80 -10.92
C THR A 18 1.88 10.81 -9.83
N CYS A 19 2.23 11.27 -8.62
CA CYS A 19 2.54 10.39 -7.49
C CYS A 19 1.32 9.60 -6.98
N LEU A 20 0.10 10.04 -7.31
CA LEU A 20 -1.14 9.43 -6.83
C LEU A 20 -1.53 8.15 -7.58
N VAL A 21 -0.90 7.89 -8.73
CA VAL A 21 -1.21 6.74 -9.59
C VAL A 21 0.02 5.86 -9.79
N PHE A 22 -0.21 4.56 -9.96
CA PHE A 22 0.83 3.61 -10.28
C PHE A 22 1.22 3.71 -11.76
N ASP A 23 2.47 4.08 -12.04
CA ASP A 23 3.02 4.17 -13.40
C ASP A 23 3.55 2.81 -13.84
N THR A 24 2.78 2.11 -14.68
CA THR A 24 3.11 0.75 -15.16
C THR A 24 4.38 0.68 -16.02
N ARG A 25 4.96 1.82 -16.41
CA ARG A 25 6.23 1.89 -17.15
C ARG A 25 7.46 1.81 -16.25
N LYS A 26 7.30 1.96 -14.93
CA LYS A 26 8.39 1.84 -13.94
C LYS A 26 8.59 0.38 -13.54
N ASP A 27 9.85 0.01 -13.29
CA ASP A 27 10.15 -1.31 -12.75
C ASP A 27 9.50 -1.49 -11.37
N PHE A 28 9.15 -2.73 -11.01
CA PHE A 28 8.63 -3.03 -9.68
C PHE A 28 9.53 -4.05 -8.98
N ARG A 29 10.37 -3.54 -8.07
CA ARG A 29 11.33 -4.29 -7.27
C ARG A 29 10.72 -4.81 -5.98
N VAL A 30 10.99 -6.06 -5.67
CA VAL A 30 10.42 -6.76 -4.52
C VAL A 30 11.52 -7.56 -3.84
N ASN A 31 11.71 -7.34 -2.54
CA ASN A 31 12.51 -8.19 -1.68
C ASN A 31 11.59 -8.80 -0.62
N ILE A 32 11.20 -10.06 -0.82
CA ILE A 32 10.21 -10.74 0.02
C ILE A 32 10.78 -11.00 1.42
N GLU A 33 12.07 -11.32 1.53
CA GLU A 33 12.74 -11.49 2.82
C GLU A 33 12.67 -10.22 3.66
N HIS A 34 12.94 -9.07 3.04
CA HIS A 34 12.81 -7.77 3.70
C HIS A 34 11.36 -7.46 4.10
N ILE A 35 10.38 -7.71 3.22
CA ILE A 35 8.95 -7.50 3.54
C ILE A 35 8.54 -8.32 4.75
N ILE A 36 8.97 -9.59 4.85
CA ILE A 36 8.68 -10.45 5.99
C ILE A 36 9.37 -9.95 7.26
N ALA A 37 10.62 -9.49 7.17
CA ALA A 37 11.36 -8.96 8.31
C ALA A 37 10.78 -7.63 8.83
N GLU A 38 10.32 -6.75 7.94
CA GLU A 38 9.76 -5.44 8.28
C GLU A 38 8.28 -5.47 8.66
N THR A 39 7.54 -6.52 8.29
CA THR A 39 6.12 -6.65 8.63
C THR A 39 5.99 -7.40 9.96
N PRO A 40 5.48 -6.75 11.03
CA PRO A 40 5.22 -7.44 12.30
C PRO A 40 4.30 -8.65 12.10
N ARG A 41 4.61 -9.76 12.78
CA ARG A 41 3.90 -11.03 12.57
C ARG A 41 2.40 -10.94 12.88
N GLU A 42 2.02 -10.06 13.79
CA GLU A 42 0.64 -9.82 14.22
C GLU A 42 -0.20 -9.17 13.12
N ARG A 43 0.43 -8.51 12.13
CA ARG A 43 -0.31 -7.93 11.01
C ARG A 43 -0.80 -8.99 10.04
N PHE A 44 -0.07 -10.09 9.88
CA PHE A 44 -0.48 -11.17 8.99
C PHE A 44 -1.68 -11.92 9.58
N PRO A 45 -2.80 -12.02 8.86
CA PRO A 45 -3.95 -12.77 9.37
C PRO A 45 -3.60 -14.25 9.52
N GLY A 46 -4.30 -14.94 10.42
CA GLY A 46 -4.19 -16.40 10.53
C GLY A 46 -4.59 -17.08 9.21
N PRO A 47 -3.86 -18.10 8.73
CA PRO A 47 -2.73 -18.78 9.40
C PRO A 47 -1.34 -18.17 9.10
N TYR A 48 -1.24 -17.14 8.26
CA TYR A 48 0.03 -16.65 7.71
C TYR A 48 1.01 -16.10 8.75
N GLY A 49 0.51 -15.44 9.79
CA GLY A 49 1.36 -14.90 10.87
C GLY A 49 2.17 -15.98 11.59
N SER A 50 1.65 -17.21 11.69
CA SER A 50 2.31 -18.37 12.31
C SER A 50 3.12 -19.23 11.35
N MET A 51 3.13 -18.92 10.05
CA MET A 51 3.89 -19.71 9.08
C MET A 51 5.39 -19.49 9.20
N GLU A 52 6.16 -20.56 9.00
CA GLU A 52 7.60 -20.48 8.76
C GLU A 52 7.92 -19.55 7.58
N ASN A 53 9.05 -18.84 7.68
CA ASN A 53 9.44 -17.82 6.70
C ASN A 53 9.40 -18.35 5.26
N TYR A 54 9.91 -19.55 5.01
CA TYR A 54 9.95 -20.14 3.67
C TYR A 54 8.54 -20.33 3.07
N ALA A 55 7.59 -20.84 3.85
CA ALA A 55 6.22 -21.00 3.39
C ALA A 55 5.55 -19.64 3.12
N LEU A 56 5.75 -18.68 4.03
CA LEU A 56 5.23 -17.32 3.87
C LEU A 56 5.81 -16.61 2.64
N GLN A 57 7.08 -16.83 2.30
CA GLN A 57 7.71 -16.29 1.10
C GLN A 57 7.01 -16.76 -0.18
N ILE A 58 6.68 -18.04 -0.28
CA ILE A 58 6.00 -18.61 -1.45
C ILE A 58 4.60 -17.97 -1.62
N VAL A 59 3.86 -17.86 -0.52
CA VAL A 59 2.52 -17.23 -0.52
C VAL A 59 2.61 -15.77 -0.94
N LEU A 60 3.50 -14.99 -0.31
CA LEU A 60 3.67 -13.58 -0.61
C LEU A 60 4.14 -13.35 -2.04
N LYS A 61 5.02 -14.20 -2.57
CA LYS A 61 5.44 -14.11 -3.98
C LYS A 61 4.23 -14.19 -4.91
N GLY A 62 3.37 -15.19 -4.74
CA GLY A 62 2.17 -15.36 -5.55
C GLY A 62 1.16 -14.22 -5.40
N ALA A 63 0.96 -13.74 -4.18
CA ALA A 63 0.06 -12.62 -3.90
C ALA A 63 0.56 -11.30 -4.52
N ILE A 64 1.87 -11.01 -4.42
CA ILE A 64 2.49 -9.83 -5.01
C ILE A 64 2.45 -9.89 -6.54
N ASP A 65 2.75 -11.05 -7.13
CA ASP A 65 2.66 -11.24 -8.59
C ASP A 65 1.21 -11.01 -9.08
N SER A 66 0.21 -11.44 -8.30
CA SER A 66 -1.21 -11.17 -8.59
C SER A 66 -1.57 -9.68 -8.45
N ALA A 67 -1.06 -9.00 -7.42
CA ALA A 67 -1.26 -7.57 -7.20
C ALA A 67 -0.67 -6.73 -8.35
N LYS A 68 0.51 -7.12 -8.85
CA LYS A 68 1.16 -6.51 -10.04
C LYS A 68 0.27 -6.61 -11.27
N GLU A 69 -0.31 -7.77 -11.52
CA GLU A 69 -1.22 -7.94 -12.67
C GLU A 69 -2.52 -7.17 -12.49
N ARG A 70 -3.06 -7.08 -11.26
CA ARG A 70 -4.27 -6.30 -10.97
C ARG A 70 -4.07 -4.82 -11.24
N VAL A 71 -2.97 -4.23 -10.75
CA VAL A 71 -2.70 -2.78 -10.93
C VAL A 71 -2.42 -2.39 -12.38
N LYS A 72 -1.87 -3.31 -13.20
CA LYS A 72 -1.73 -3.09 -14.65
C LYS A 72 -3.07 -2.99 -15.38
N ARG A 73 -4.12 -3.65 -14.88
CA ARG A 73 -5.45 -3.69 -15.50
C ARG A 73 -6.31 -2.49 -15.13
N SER A 74 -6.06 -1.86 -13.98
CA SER A 74 -6.83 -0.71 -13.51
C SER A 74 -5.96 0.26 -12.73
N TYR A 75 -5.88 1.50 -13.23
CA TYR A 75 -5.15 2.59 -12.57
C TYR A 75 -5.73 2.94 -11.19
N LYS A 76 -6.99 2.57 -10.91
CA LYS A 76 -7.65 2.78 -9.62
C LYS A 76 -7.25 1.77 -8.54
N THR A 77 -6.61 0.67 -8.93
CA THR A 77 -6.24 -0.39 -7.96
C THR A 77 -5.23 0.13 -6.94
N ALA A 78 -4.27 0.97 -7.33
CA ALA A 78 -3.35 1.56 -6.39
C ALA A 78 -4.02 2.71 -5.63
N ILE A 79 -4.01 2.65 -4.30
CA ILE A 79 -4.58 3.69 -3.44
C ILE A 79 -3.44 4.52 -2.86
N PRO A 80 -3.42 5.86 -3.03
CA PRO A 80 -2.39 6.69 -2.45
C PRO A 80 -2.56 6.81 -0.93
N GLN A 81 -1.43 6.85 -0.23
CA GLN A 81 -1.36 7.17 1.19
C GLN A 81 -0.23 8.18 1.44
N TYR A 82 -0.36 8.93 2.54
CA TYR A 82 0.71 9.80 3.03
C TYR A 82 1.44 9.14 4.20
N TYR A 83 2.77 9.05 4.10
CA TYR A 83 3.61 8.56 5.19
C TYR A 83 4.92 9.35 5.24
N ARG A 84 5.23 9.95 6.40
CA ARG A 84 6.49 10.66 6.69
C ARG A 84 6.96 11.62 5.59
N GLY A 85 6.07 12.47 5.09
CA GLY A 85 6.44 13.49 4.10
C GLY A 85 6.40 13.02 2.64
N GLN A 86 5.99 11.78 2.38
CA GLN A 86 6.00 11.19 1.05
C GLN A 86 4.69 10.50 0.73
N ILE A 87 4.32 10.53 -0.55
CA ILE A 87 3.23 9.71 -1.08
C ILE A 87 3.77 8.31 -1.37
N GLN A 88 3.08 7.32 -0.82
CA GLN A 88 3.28 5.91 -1.13
C GLN A 88 1.98 5.36 -1.73
N LEU A 89 2.08 4.25 -2.44
CA LEU A 89 0.93 3.55 -3.00
C LEU A 89 0.65 2.28 -2.20
N LEU A 90 -0.62 1.93 -2.12
CA LEU A 90 -1.10 0.70 -1.50
C LEU A 90 -1.64 -0.22 -2.59
N LEU A 91 -1.18 -1.47 -2.60
CA LEU A 91 -1.70 -2.51 -3.48
C LEU A 91 -2.42 -3.60 -2.65
N PRO A 92 -3.51 -4.19 -3.16
CA PRO A 92 -4.20 -5.28 -2.49
C PRO A 92 -3.33 -6.54 -2.49
N LEU A 93 -3.05 -7.10 -1.31
CA LEU A 93 -2.52 -8.45 -1.17
C LEU A 93 -3.64 -9.40 -0.79
N CYS A 94 -3.99 -10.25 -1.75
CA CYS A 94 -4.94 -11.34 -1.58
C CYS A 94 -4.15 -12.62 -1.28
N LEU A 95 -4.16 -13.10 -0.04
CA LEU A 95 -3.41 -14.28 0.39
C LEU A 95 -4.27 -15.55 0.24
N SER A 96 -5.54 -15.47 0.60
CA SER A 96 -6.46 -16.61 0.62
C SER A 96 -7.42 -16.64 -0.57
N ASN A 97 -7.93 -15.49 -0.99
CA ASN A 97 -8.98 -15.36 -1.99
C ASN A 97 -8.64 -14.21 -2.95
N PRO A 98 -8.52 -14.44 -4.27
CA PRO A 98 -8.12 -13.40 -5.23
C PRO A 98 -9.05 -12.19 -5.29
N GLN A 99 -10.31 -12.32 -4.87
CA GLN A 99 -11.29 -11.22 -4.83
C GLN A 99 -11.23 -10.40 -3.53
N ARG A 100 -10.58 -10.91 -2.48
CA ARG A 100 -10.56 -10.27 -1.16
C ARG A 100 -9.13 -9.96 -0.74
N ALA A 101 -8.84 -8.68 -0.52
CA ALA A 101 -7.58 -8.28 0.08
C ALA A 101 -7.55 -8.71 1.56
N ASP A 102 -6.42 -9.24 1.98
CA ASP A 102 -6.12 -9.60 3.37
C ASP A 102 -5.18 -8.55 4.00
N LEU A 103 -4.29 -7.97 3.18
CA LEU A 103 -3.32 -6.94 3.56
C LEU A 103 -3.22 -5.88 2.46
N ALA A 104 -2.64 -4.74 2.80
CA ALA A 104 -2.21 -3.74 1.83
C ALA A 104 -0.68 -3.70 1.75
N LEU A 105 -0.12 -3.97 0.57
CA LEU A 105 1.31 -3.80 0.33
C LEU A 105 1.64 -2.33 0.13
N VAL A 106 2.57 -1.82 0.93
CA VAL A 106 3.16 -0.49 0.75
C VAL A 106 4.18 -0.53 -0.37
N VAL A 107 4.01 0.38 -1.33
CA VAL A 107 4.87 0.54 -2.48
C VAL A 107 5.39 1.97 -2.53
N GLU A 108 6.70 2.10 -2.40
CA GLU A 108 7.42 3.37 -2.46
C GLU A 108 7.78 3.72 -3.89
N ARG A 109 7.59 4.98 -4.26
CA ARG A 109 7.92 5.48 -5.59
C ARG A 109 9.33 6.06 -5.61
N HIS A 110 10.16 5.57 -6.52
CA HIS A 110 11.41 6.21 -6.92
C HIS A 110 11.31 6.74 -8.36
N SER A 111 12.38 7.36 -8.84
CA SER A 111 12.44 7.98 -10.17
C SER A 111 12.14 6.98 -11.31
N THR A 112 12.75 5.80 -11.25
CA THR A 112 12.67 4.79 -12.33
C THR A 112 11.98 3.49 -11.92
N PHE A 113 11.73 3.28 -10.63
CA PHE A 113 11.16 2.05 -10.11
C PHE A 113 10.27 2.28 -8.90
N TYR A 114 9.50 1.26 -8.56
CA TYR A 114 8.76 1.11 -7.32
C TYR A 114 9.43 0.05 -6.44
N LEU A 115 9.42 0.26 -5.14
CA LEU A 115 9.93 -0.69 -4.14
C LEU A 115 8.80 -1.16 -3.23
N ALA A 116 8.57 -2.46 -3.15
CA ALA A 116 7.71 -3.04 -2.12
C ALA A 116 8.43 -2.98 -0.76
N ALA A 117 7.81 -2.34 0.24
CA ALA A 117 8.43 -2.10 1.55
C ALA A 117 7.90 -3.02 2.65
N THR A 118 6.61 -2.88 3.02
CA THR A 118 6.00 -3.60 4.16
C THR A 118 4.51 -3.83 3.90
N CYS A 119 3.85 -4.64 4.72
CA CYS A 119 2.41 -4.84 4.68
C CYS A 119 1.70 -4.13 5.85
N LEU A 120 0.54 -3.55 5.55
CA LEU A 120 -0.38 -2.95 6.52
C LEU A 120 -1.65 -3.78 6.61
N THR A 121 -2.29 -3.74 7.79
CA THR A 121 -3.70 -4.17 7.89
C THR A 121 -4.58 -3.21 7.10
N LEU A 122 -5.78 -3.65 6.71
CA LEU A 122 -6.70 -2.81 5.94
C LEU A 122 -7.16 -1.57 6.72
N ASP A 123 -7.31 -1.67 8.04
CA ASP A 123 -7.58 -0.52 8.93
C ASP A 123 -6.48 0.54 8.88
N MET A 124 -5.22 0.11 8.99
CA MET A 124 -4.06 1.00 8.94
C MET A 124 -3.97 1.69 7.57
N ALA A 125 -4.12 0.89 6.50
CA ALA A 125 -4.14 1.38 5.13
C ALA A 125 -5.25 2.41 4.90
N TYR A 126 -6.47 2.14 5.38
CA TYR A 126 -7.60 3.06 5.29
C TYR A 126 -7.33 4.37 6.05
N ASN A 127 -6.79 4.28 7.27
CA ASN A 127 -6.47 5.45 8.08
C ASN A 127 -5.42 6.37 7.42
N ASN A 128 -4.45 5.78 6.73
CA ASN A 128 -3.44 6.55 6.01
C ASN A 128 -3.97 7.13 4.70
N ALA A 129 -4.72 6.34 3.92
CA ALA A 129 -5.23 6.74 2.61
C ALA A 129 -6.27 7.88 2.69
N ARG A 130 -7.13 7.86 3.72
CA ARG A 130 -8.19 8.88 3.89
C ARG A 130 -7.68 10.30 4.08
N GLN A 131 -6.39 10.48 4.40
CA GLN A 131 -5.77 11.81 4.51
C GLN A 131 -5.61 12.49 3.15
N ILE A 132 -5.46 11.70 2.08
CA ILE A 132 -5.26 12.21 0.72
C ILE A 132 -6.60 12.38 0.00
N ALA A 133 -7.40 11.32 0.00
CA ALA A 133 -8.68 11.29 -0.68
C ALA A 133 -9.58 10.23 -0.04
N LYS A 134 -10.87 10.26 -0.36
CA LYS A 134 -11.78 9.16 -0.04
C LYS A 134 -11.25 7.88 -0.74
N PRO A 135 -10.79 6.86 0.00
CA PRO A 135 -10.20 5.69 -0.62
C PRO A 135 -11.25 4.92 -1.44
N ASP A 136 -10.81 4.28 -2.53
CA ASP A 136 -11.66 3.41 -3.33
C ASP A 136 -12.07 2.18 -2.48
N ARG A 137 -13.36 1.82 -2.56
CA ARG A 137 -13.94 0.69 -1.83
C ARG A 137 -13.88 -0.62 -2.62
N ASP A 138 -13.31 -0.62 -3.82
CA ASP A 138 -13.15 -1.82 -4.65
C ASP A 138 -12.45 -2.97 -3.91
N TRP A 139 -11.41 -2.66 -3.12
CA TRP A 139 -10.70 -3.68 -2.33
C TRP A 139 -10.34 -3.24 -0.91
N LEU A 140 -10.21 -1.94 -0.64
CA LEU A 140 -9.83 -1.45 0.68
C LEU A 140 -11.07 -1.33 1.57
N GLN A 141 -11.45 -2.46 2.16
CA GLN A 141 -12.60 -2.61 3.03
C GLN A 141 -12.09 -3.00 4.43
N PRO A 142 -11.97 -2.05 5.37
CA PRO A 142 -11.55 -2.33 6.74
C PRO A 142 -12.53 -3.25 7.47
#